data_AF-A0A939XCP0-F1
#
_entry.id   AF-A0A939XCP0-F1
#
_cell.length_a   1.000
_cell.length_b   1.000
_cell.length_c   1.000
_cell.angle_alpha   90.00
_cell.angle_beta   90.00
_cell.angle_gamma   90.00
#
_symmetry.space_group_name_H-M   'P 1'
#
loop_
_entity.id
_entity.type
_entity.pdbx_description
1 polymer ?
#
loop_
_entity_poly.entity_id
_entity_poly.type
_entity_poly.pdbx_seq_one_letter_code
_entity_poly.pdbx_strand_id
1 'polypeptide(L)'
;MKNVGIVLAAGSSTRMGGTTKKQYRVLLGHPVLFYSLKAFEQSYVSDIIIVCSEGEEEFVQKEIVDKYDIMKVSAVIPGASERSGSSFLGIKEAIRIRGREGVNVLIHDAARPLVNPELINNIISDLEFGQRAVVPAVTPSDTIRIEGEGSIVTLEREKIRMIQTPQGFEAGLIHDAYANLKDTVTDDAEAVMKYDSKVRIAFTEGDRRNFKLTYPTDFELAESLVRSARNLY
;
A
#
# COMPACT_ATOMS: atom_id res chain seq x y z
N MET A 1 14.39 12.08 8.68
CA MET A 1 13.38 12.54 7.68
C MET A 1 12.00 12.43 8.31
N LYS A 2 10.94 13.02 7.75
CA LYS A 2 9.56 12.77 8.20
C LYS A 2 8.95 11.67 7.34
N ASN A 3 8.25 10.72 7.93
CA ASN A 3 7.72 9.56 7.21
C ASN A 3 6.18 9.57 7.31
N VAL A 4 5.50 9.69 6.17
CA VAL A 4 4.03 9.77 6.08
C VAL A 4 3.49 8.51 5.42
N GLY A 5 2.62 7.78 6.12
CA GLY A 5 1.87 6.67 5.55
C GLY A 5 0.66 7.16 4.77
N ILE A 6 0.43 6.62 3.58
CA ILE A 6 -0.76 6.87 2.76
C ILE A 6 -1.47 5.53 2.56
N VAL A 7 -2.65 5.36 3.14
CA VAL A 7 -3.41 4.11 3.06
C VAL A 7 -4.60 4.30 2.10
N LEU A 8 -4.52 3.60 0.96
CA LEU A 8 -5.52 3.66 -0.10
C LEU A 8 -6.69 2.71 0.19
N ALA A 9 -7.85 3.30 0.47
CA ALA A 9 -9.10 2.64 0.84
C ALA A 9 -10.29 3.07 -0.05
N ALA A 10 -10.04 3.67 -1.22
CA ALA A 10 -11.07 4.16 -2.13
C ALA A 10 -11.62 3.12 -3.13
N GLY A 11 -11.06 1.91 -3.18
CA GLY A 11 -11.38 0.91 -4.20
C GLY A 11 -12.78 0.27 -4.08
N SER A 12 -13.45 0.05 -5.21
CA SER A 12 -14.85 -0.42 -5.30
C SER A 12 -15.06 -1.95 -5.22
N SER A 13 -14.00 -2.75 -5.09
CA SER A 13 -14.08 -4.19 -4.73
C SER A 13 -14.95 -5.09 -5.63
N THR A 14 -15.03 -4.82 -6.93
CA THR A 14 -15.92 -5.52 -7.90
C THR A 14 -15.74 -7.04 -7.99
N ARG A 15 -14.55 -7.58 -7.69
CA ARG A 15 -14.20 -9.00 -7.87
C ARG A 15 -14.60 -9.93 -6.72
N MET A 16 -15.03 -9.40 -5.57
CA MET A 16 -15.31 -10.22 -4.38
C MET A 16 -16.78 -10.53 -4.13
N GLY A 17 -17.71 -9.85 -4.82
CA GLY A 17 -19.14 -9.93 -4.51
C GLY A 17 -19.50 -9.32 -3.14
N GLY A 18 -20.79 -9.00 -2.95
CA GLY A 18 -21.33 -8.40 -1.73
C GLY A 18 -21.63 -6.89 -1.84
N THR A 19 -22.36 -6.36 -0.86
CA THR A 19 -22.79 -4.94 -0.80
C THR A 19 -21.81 -4.04 -0.05
N THR A 20 -20.98 -4.61 0.83
CA THR A 20 -19.98 -3.88 1.63
C THR A 20 -18.61 -3.90 0.96
N LYS A 21 -17.96 -2.73 0.84
CA LYS A 21 -16.60 -2.62 0.30
C LYS A 21 -15.61 -3.46 1.12
N LYS A 22 -14.64 -4.07 0.43
CA LYS A 22 -13.67 -5.03 0.99
C LYS A 22 -12.94 -4.51 2.23
N GLN A 23 -12.47 -3.27 2.16
CA GLN A 23 -11.70 -2.59 3.20
C GLN A 23 -12.50 -2.42 4.50
N TYR A 24 -13.83 -2.48 4.43
CA TYR A 24 -14.73 -2.39 5.59
C TYR A 24 -15.30 -3.74 6.01
N ARG A 25 -15.03 -4.82 5.28
CA ARG A 25 -15.43 -6.16 5.71
C ARG A 25 -14.70 -6.53 7.00
N VAL A 26 -15.44 -7.13 7.92
CA VAL A 26 -14.91 -7.57 9.21
C VAL A 26 -14.07 -8.83 9.01
N LEU A 27 -12.83 -8.77 9.48
CA LEU A 27 -11.88 -9.86 9.63
C LEU A 27 -11.63 -10.02 11.13
N LEU A 28 -12.00 -11.16 11.73
CA LEU A 28 -11.83 -11.45 13.18
C LEU A 28 -12.13 -10.26 14.13
N GLY A 29 -13.30 -9.65 13.95
CA GLY A 29 -13.85 -8.60 14.81
C GLY A 29 -13.47 -7.16 14.45
N HIS A 30 -12.61 -6.95 13.43
CA HIS A 30 -12.17 -5.61 13.02
C HIS A 30 -12.28 -5.44 11.50
N PRO A 31 -12.52 -4.23 10.96
CA PRO A 31 -12.51 -4.03 9.52
C PRO A 31 -11.12 -4.29 8.93
N VAL A 32 -11.04 -4.77 7.69
CA VAL A 32 -9.76 -4.99 6.99
C VAL A 32 -8.83 -3.77 7.07
N LEU A 33 -9.35 -2.55 6.89
CA LEU A 33 -8.59 -1.30 6.98
C LEU A 33 -7.91 -1.11 8.35
N PHE A 34 -8.55 -1.54 9.45
CA PHE A 34 -7.99 -1.40 10.80
C PHE A 34 -6.63 -2.09 10.92
N TYR A 35 -6.45 -3.26 10.30
CA TYR A 35 -5.20 -4.00 10.41
C TYR A 35 -4.03 -3.27 9.76
N SER A 36 -4.23 -2.71 8.56
CA SER A 36 -3.23 -1.85 7.92
C SER A 36 -2.93 -0.62 8.77
N LEU A 37 -3.96 0.07 9.26
CA LEU A 37 -3.79 1.27 10.11
C LEU A 37 -3.02 0.95 11.40
N LYS A 38 -3.33 -0.17 12.05
CA LYS A 38 -2.62 -0.62 13.26
C LYS A 38 -1.14 -0.88 12.99
N ALA A 39 -0.80 -1.48 11.86
CA ALA A 39 0.61 -1.71 11.50
C ALA A 39 1.36 -0.39 11.27
N PHE A 40 0.72 0.61 10.63
CA PHE A 40 1.28 1.94 10.48
C PHE A 40 1.36 2.70 11.81
N GLU A 41 0.34 2.60 12.67
CA GLU A 41 0.35 3.18 14.02
C GLU A 41 1.58 2.71 14.82
N GLN A 42 1.91 1.42 14.70
CA GLN A 42 3.03 0.78 15.39
C GLN A 42 4.40 0.96 14.70
N SER A 43 4.46 1.57 13.52
CA SER A 43 5.71 1.80 12.77
C SER A 43 6.31 3.18 13.04
N TYR A 44 7.44 3.50 12.39
CA TYR A 44 8.13 4.79 12.50
C TYR A 44 7.55 5.89 11.60
N VAL A 45 6.34 5.72 11.08
CA VAL A 45 5.61 6.86 10.49
C VAL A 45 5.19 7.85 11.58
N SER A 46 5.19 9.13 11.22
CA SER A 46 4.70 10.23 12.06
C SER A 46 3.25 10.59 11.79
N ASP A 47 2.76 10.26 10.60
CA ASP A 47 1.43 10.63 10.11
C ASP A 47 0.86 9.54 9.23
N ILE A 48 -0.46 9.39 9.28
CA ILE A 48 -1.22 8.51 8.41
C ILE A 48 -2.30 9.34 7.70
N ILE A 49 -2.32 9.26 6.38
CA ILE A 49 -3.37 9.80 5.53
C ILE A 49 -4.18 8.63 4.99
N ILE A 50 -5.49 8.68 5.20
CA ILE A 50 -6.42 7.69 4.66
C ILE A 50 -7.08 8.29 3.44
N VAL A 51 -6.98 7.60 2.29
CA VAL A 51 -7.66 7.99 1.06
C VAL A 51 -8.84 7.05 0.84
N CYS A 52 -10.04 7.49 1.21
CA CYS A 52 -11.28 6.69 1.13
C CYS A 52 -12.14 7.08 -0.07
N SER A 53 -13.27 6.42 -0.32
CA SER A 53 -14.13 6.90 -1.41
C SER A 53 -14.81 8.20 -1.02
N GLU A 54 -15.10 9.05 -2.01
CA GLU A 54 -15.83 10.30 -1.81
C GLU A 54 -17.16 10.06 -1.06
N GLY A 55 -17.41 10.84 -0.02
CA GLY A 55 -18.58 10.74 0.85
C GLY A 55 -18.45 9.76 2.02
N GLU A 56 -17.34 9.02 2.15
CA GLU A 56 -17.09 8.08 3.25
C GLU A 56 -16.17 8.64 4.34
N GLU A 57 -15.71 9.88 4.22
CA GLU A 57 -14.70 10.48 5.12
C GLU A 57 -15.18 10.49 6.58
N GLU A 58 -16.41 10.95 6.82
CA GLU A 58 -16.98 10.99 8.17
C GLU A 58 -17.18 9.60 8.76
N PHE A 59 -17.59 8.64 7.94
CA PHE A 59 -17.73 7.24 8.36
C PHE A 59 -16.37 6.66 8.74
N VAL A 60 -15.35 6.83 7.91
CA VAL A 60 -13.99 6.34 8.18
C VAL A 60 -13.43 6.99 9.44
N GLN A 61 -13.61 8.30 9.62
CA GLN A 61 -13.17 9.00 10.81
C GLN A 61 -13.83 8.40 12.08
N LYS A 62 -15.16 8.33 12.12
CA LYS A 62 -15.88 7.90 13.34
C LYS A 62 -15.78 6.40 13.60
N GLU A 63 -16.06 5.58 12.59
CA GLU A 63 -16.23 4.13 12.76
C GLU A 63 -14.92 3.34 12.66
N ILE A 64 -13.82 3.99 12.26
CA ILE A 64 -12.51 3.33 12.12
C ILE A 64 -11.43 4.07 12.89
N VAL A 65 -11.25 5.37 12.67
CA VAL A 65 -10.16 6.11 13.33
C VAL A 65 -10.46 6.31 14.81
N ASP A 66 -11.58 6.96 15.13
CA ASP A 66 -11.97 7.32 16.50
C ASP A 66 -12.32 6.07 17.32
N LYS A 67 -13.11 5.16 16.75
CA LYS A 67 -13.56 3.92 17.41
C LYS A 67 -12.41 3.00 17.86
N TYR A 68 -11.29 3.03 17.15
CA TYR A 68 -10.13 2.17 17.42
C TYR A 68 -8.89 2.95 17.86
N ASP A 69 -9.04 4.23 18.21
CA ASP A 69 -7.99 5.11 18.74
C ASP A 69 -6.70 5.12 17.87
N ILE A 70 -6.82 5.27 16.55
CA ILE A 70 -5.66 5.34 15.65
C ILE A 70 -5.07 6.76 15.66
N MET A 71 -4.15 7.00 16.60
CA MET A 71 -3.68 8.33 16.97
C MET A 71 -2.85 9.06 15.90
N LYS A 72 -2.14 8.34 15.03
CA LYS A 72 -1.29 8.97 13.99
C LYS A 72 -2.05 9.40 12.75
N VAL A 73 -3.37 9.17 12.66
CA VAL A 73 -4.16 9.63 11.51
C VAL A 73 -4.25 11.16 11.54
N SER A 74 -3.65 11.81 10.55
CA SER A 74 -3.63 13.26 10.42
C SER A 74 -4.63 13.79 9.40
N ALA A 75 -5.10 12.94 8.48
CA ALA A 75 -6.15 13.29 7.53
C ALA A 75 -6.91 12.05 7.01
N VAL A 76 -8.21 12.24 6.79
CA VAL A 76 -9.06 11.35 5.98
C VAL A 76 -9.56 12.16 4.80
N ILE A 77 -9.23 11.75 3.58
CA ILE A 77 -9.52 12.51 2.36
C ILE A 77 -10.27 11.66 1.32
N PRO A 78 -11.05 12.29 0.43
CA PRO A 78 -11.63 11.59 -0.71
C PRO A 78 -10.55 11.18 -1.71
N GLY A 79 -10.72 9.99 -2.27
CA GLY A 79 -9.93 9.44 -3.36
C GLY A 79 -10.48 9.80 -4.73
N ALA A 80 -9.72 9.44 -5.77
CA ALA A 80 -10.15 9.56 -7.15
C ALA A 80 -10.84 8.26 -7.62
N SER A 81 -11.42 8.29 -8.83
CA SER A 81 -12.01 7.11 -9.48
C SER A 81 -10.99 5.98 -9.66
N GLU A 82 -9.73 6.33 -9.95
CA GLU A 82 -8.63 5.38 -10.18
C GLU A 82 -7.66 5.32 -9.00
N ARG A 83 -6.99 4.17 -8.84
CA ARG A 83 -5.97 3.95 -7.79
C ARG A 83 -4.85 4.99 -7.88
N SER A 84 -4.31 5.22 -9.09
CA SER A 84 -3.24 6.19 -9.34
C SER A 84 -3.64 7.61 -8.94
N GLY A 85 -4.87 8.02 -9.24
CA GLY A 85 -5.40 9.31 -8.81
C GLY A 85 -5.50 9.42 -7.28
N SER A 86 -5.94 8.35 -6.62
CA SER A 86 -5.99 8.28 -5.16
C SER A 86 -4.59 8.36 -4.52
N SER A 87 -3.59 7.67 -5.09
CA SER A 87 -2.19 7.83 -4.70
C SER A 87 -1.75 9.29 -4.79
N PHE A 88 -2.02 9.95 -5.92
CA PHE A 88 -1.60 11.34 -6.13
C PHE A 88 -2.27 12.32 -5.17
N LEU A 89 -3.55 12.13 -4.85
CA LEU A 89 -4.24 12.93 -3.83
C LEU A 89 -3.59 12.75 -2.46
N GLY A 90 -3.27 11.51 -2.05
CA GLY A 90 -2.56 11.24 -0.81
C GLY A 90 -1.17 11.86 -0.76
N ILE A 91 -0.41 11.83 -1.88
CA ILE A 91 0.92 12.44 -1.97
C ILE A 91 0.83 13.97 -1.82
N LYS A 92 -0.13 14.61 -2.50
CA LYS A 92 -0.35 16.06 -2.38
C LYS A 92 -0.70 16.44 -0.94
N GLU A 93 -1.52 15.62 -0.27
CA GLU A 93 -1.88 15.85 1.13
C GLU A 93 -0.70 15.68 2.08
N ALA A 94 0.15 14.67 1.87
CA ALA A 94 1.38 14.48 2.64
C ALA A 94 2.31 15.71 2.53
N ILE A 95 2.46 16.23 1.31
CA ILE A 95 3.25 17.44 1.05
C ILE A 95 2.60 18.67 1.70
N ARG A 96 1.27 18.79 1.66
CA ARG A 96 0.53 19.87 2.31
C ARG A 96 0.78 19.91 3.82
N ILE A 97 0.80 18.74 4.48
CA ILE A 97 0.93 18.63 5.94
C ILE A 97 2.39 18.76 6.41
N ARG A 98 3.35 18.13 5.71
CA ARG A 98 4.74 18.02 6.19
C ARG A 98 5.78 18.78 5.38
N GLY A 99 5.40 19.33 4.24
CA GLY A 99 6.29 19.94 3.26
C GLY A 99 6.77 18.93 2.22
N ARG A 100 7.50 19.44 1.22
CA ARG A 100 8.00 18.63 0.10
C ARG A 100 9.39 18.03 0.38
N GLU A 101 10.27 18.79 1.03
CA GLU A 101 11.66 18.40 1.28
C GLU A 101 11.81 17.64 2.59
N GLY A 102 12.69 16.63 2.61
CA GLY A 102 12.96 15.82 3.80
C GLY A 102 11.77 14.98 4.27
N VAL A 103 10.79 14.75 3.39
CA VAL A 103 9.60 13.93 3.62
C VAL A 103 9.65 12.69 2.74
N ASN A 104 9.39 11.55 3.35
CA ASN A 104 9.16 10.27 2.69
C ASN A 104 7.66 9.95 2.77
N VAL A 105 7.12 9.36 1.71
CA VAL A 105 5.76 8.84 1.67
C VAL A 105 5.77 7.34 1.45
N LEU A 106 4.89 6.62 2.16
CA LEU A 106 4.73 5.17 2.07
C LEU A 106 3.30 4.87 1.64
N ILE A 107 3.12 4.47 0.38
CA ILE A 107 1.80 4.27 -0.22
C ILE A 107 1.40 2.79 -0.11
N HIS A 108 0.29 2.51 0.56
CA HIS A 108 -0.16 1.16 0.90
C HIS A 108 -1.60 0.90 0.46
N ASP A 109 -1.87 -0.34 0.03
CA ASP A 109 -3.22 -0.77 -0.34
C ASP A 109 -3.91 -1.33 0.91
N ALA A 110 -5.04 -0.76 1.33
CA ALA A 110 -5.82 -1.30 2.45
C ALA A 110 -6.27 -2.77 2.25
N ALA A 111 -6.25 -3.26 1.01
CA ALA A 111 -6.51 -4.66 0.69
C ALA A 111 -5.38 -5.62 1.13
N ARG A 112 -4.30 -5.14 1.77
CA ARG A 112 -3.21 -5.92 2.33
C ARG A 112 -3.16 -5.78 3.86
N PRO A 113 -4.14 -6.33 4.61
CA PRO A 113 -4.25 -6.14 6.05
C PRO A 113 -3.12 -6.81 6.86
N LEU A 114 -2.33 -7.68 6.24
CA LEU A 114 -1.28 -8.44 6.91
C LEU A 114 0.12 -7.80 6.75
N VAL A 115 0.19 -6.54 6.32
CA VAL A 115 1.40 -5.73 6.48
C VAL A 115 1.78 -5.66 7.95
N ASN A 116 3.08 -5.69 8.25
CA ASN A 116 3.60 -5.63 9.61
C ASN A 116 4.50 -4.39 9.80
N PRO A 117 4.69 -3.91 11.06
CA PRO A 117 5.51 -2.74 11.34
C PRO A 117 6.98 -2.89 10.92
N GLU A 118 7.54 -4.10 10.99
CA GLU A 118 8.92 -4.37 10.60
C GLU A 118 9.16 -4.11 9.12
N LEU A 119 8.27 -4.59 8.23
CA LEU A 119 8.33 -4.33 6.80
C LEU A 119 8.24 -2.82 6.51
N ILE A 120 7.35 -2.10 7.20
CA ILE A 120 7.23 -0.64 7.07
C ILE A 120 8.53 0.05 7.51
N ASN A 121 9.11 -0.37 8.63
CA ASN A 121 10.34 0.20 9.17
C ASN A 121 11.57 -0.11 8.31
N ASN A 122 11.62 -1.27 7.65
CA ASN A 122 12.69 -1.60 6.71
C ASN A 122 12.65 -0.66 5.50
N ILE A 123 11.45 -0.38 4.95
CA ILE A 123 11.27 0.60 3.87
C ILE A 123 11.74 1.99 4.30
N ILE A 124 11.35 2.43 5.52
CA ILE A 124 11.78 3.71 6.08
C ILE A 124 13.31 3.76 6.21
N SER A 125 13.91 2.72 6.78
CA SER A 125 15.36 2.60 6.95
C SER A 125 16.09 2.72 5.60
N ASP A 126 15.65 1.98 4.58
CA ASP A 126 16.25 2.03 3.24
C ASP A 126 16.21 3.46 2.64
N LEU A 127 15.10 4.18 2.83
CA LEU A 127 14.98 5.58 2.40
C LEU A 127 15.92 6.51 3.18
N GLU A 128 16.03 6.32 4.50
CA GLU A 128 16.92 7.10 5.36
C GLU A 128 18.41 6.86 5.05
N PHE A 129 18.76 5.66 4.56
CA PHE A 129 20.09 5.32 4.07
C PHE A 129 20.34 5.70 2.59
N GLY A 130 19.50 6.56 2.03
CA GLY A 130 19.76 7.25 0.76
C GLY A 130 19.10 6.62 -0.47
N GLN A 131 18.25 5.59 -0.30
CA GLN A 131 17.35 5.20 -1.40
C GLN A 131 16.26 6.25 -1.59
N ARG A 132 15.80 6.43 -2.82
CA ARG A 132 14.75 7.41 -3.16
C ARG A 132 13.42 6.76 -3.51
N ALA A 133 13.44 5.46 -3.84
CA ALA A 133 12.29 4.64 -4.18
C ALA A 133 12.56 3.20 -3.70
N VAL A 134 11.74 2.70 -2.78
CA VAL A 134 11.90 1.39 -2.13
C VAL A 134 10.59 0.62 -2.23
N VAL A 135 10.68 -0.61 -2.73
CA VAL A 135 9.52 -1.45 -3.02
C VAL A 135 9.72 -2.84 -2.42
N PRO A 136 8.81 -3.31 -1.55
CA PRO A 136 8.85 -4.66 -1.06
C PRO A 136 8.44 -5.63 -2.17
N ALA A 137 9.20 -6.70 -2.30
CA ALA A 137 8.93 -7.72 -3.30
C ALA A 137 9.25 -9.11 -2.79
N VAL A 138 8.55 -10.11 -3.32
CA VAL A 138 8.84 -11.53 -3.06
C VAL A 138 9.05 -12.26 -4.39
N THR A 139 9.88 -13.30 -4.38
CA THR A 139 10.04 -14.18 -5.54
C THR A 139 8.84 -15.13 -5.66
N PRO A 140 8.27 -15.32 -6.87
CA PRO A 140 7.19 -16.28 -7.07
C PRO A 140 7.64 -17.70 -6.65
N SER A 141 6.71 -18.53 -6.18
CA SER A 141 6.99 -19.94 -5.93
C SER A 141 6.70 -20.80 -7.15
N ASP A 142 5.64 -20.49 -7.87
CA ASP A 142 5.22 -21.26 -9.03
C ASP A 142 6.02 -20.88 -10.28
N THR A 143 6.08 -21.81 -11.23
CA THR A 143 6.63 -21.57 -12.56
C THR A 143 5.77 -20.56 -13.30
N ILE A 144 6.36 -19.46 -13.75
CA ILE A 144 5.65 -18.42 -14.51
C ILE A 144 5.89 -18.62 -16.01
N ARG A 145 4.82 -18.61 -16.79
CA ARG A 145 4.85 -18.66 -18.25
C ARG A 145 4.19 -17.42 -18.83
N ILE A 146 4.77 -16.90 -19.92
CA ILE A 146 4.11 -15.93 -20.80
C ILE A 146 3.57 -16.72 -21.99
N GLU A 147 2.27 -16.61 -22.23
CA GLU A 147 1.62 -17.09 -23.43
C GLU A 147 1.42 -15.90 -24.37
N GLY A 148 2.16 -15.89 -25.49
CA GLY A 148 2.00 -14.91 -26.56
C GLY A 148 1.44 -15.57 -27.84
N GLU A 149 1.19 -14.78 -28.86
CA GLU A 149 0.80 -15.29 -30.18
C GLU A 149 1.97 -16.06 -30.82
N GLY A 150 2.04 -17.38 -30.59
CA GLY A 150 2.95 -18.30 -31.28
C GLY A 150 3.99 -19.01 -30.42
N SER A 151 4.15 -18.68 -29.14
CA SER A 151 4.97 -19.49 -28.21
C SER A 151 4.63 -19.27 -26.74
N ILE A 152 4.84 -20.32 -25.94
CA ILE A 152 4.77 -20.27 -24.47
C ILE A 152 6.20 -20.24 -23.93
N VAL A 153 6.58 -19.13 -23.28
CA VAL A 153 7.93 -18.93 -22.74
C VAL A 153 7.88 -19.09 -21.21
N THR A 154 8.76 -19.92 -20.66
CA THR A 154 8.94 -20.01 -19.20
C THR A 154 9.94 -18.96 -18.75
N LEU A 155 9.57 -18.15 -17.76
CA LEU A 155 10.44 -17.11 -17.21
C LEU A 155 11.38 -17.66 -16.14
N GLU A 156 12.60 -17.11 -16.10
CA GLU A 156 13.54 -17.35 -15.00
C GLU A 156 13.02 -16.71 -13.71
N ARG A 157 12.46 -17.52 -12.82
CA ARG A 157 11.76 -17.10 -11.59
C ARG A 157 12.61 -16.21 -10.70
N GLU A 158 13.92 -16.43 -10.65
CA GLU A 158 14.90 -15.67 -9.87
C GLU A 158 15.03 -14.21 -10.37
N LYS A 159 14.66 -13.95 -11.63
CA LYS A 159 14.59 -12.60 -12.23
C LYS A 159 13.22 -11.92 -12.09
N ILE A 160 12.23 -12.61 -11.51
CA ILE A 160 10.86 -12.09 -11.32
C ILE A 160 10.70 -11.56 -9.89
N ARG A 161 9.93 -10.48 -9.75
CA ARG A 161 9.55 -9.91 -8.46
C ARG A 161 8.03 -9.69 -8.43
N MET A 162 7.37 -10.28 -7.44
CA MET A 162 5.96 -10.01 -7.14
C MET A 162 5.90 -8.82 -6.20
N ILE A 163 5.43 -7.70 -6.74
CA ILE A 163 5.47 -6.42 -6.06
C ILE A 163 4.38 -6.32 -4.99
N GLN A 164 4.75 -5.77 -3.83
CA GLN A 164 3.87 -5.52 -2.71
C GLN A 164 3.80 -4.03 -2.37
N THR A 165 2.92 -3.68 -1.44
CA THR A 165 2.86 -2.37 -0.81
C THR A 165 2.98 -2.56 0.70
N PRO A 166 3.50 -1.60 1.49
CA PRO A 166 3.74 -0.20 1.15
C PRO A 166 4.88 0.02 0.16
N GLN A 167 4.78 1.01 -0.73
CA GLN A 167 5.91 1.46 -1.55
C GLN A 167 6.38 2.81 -1.03
N GLY A 168 7.67 2.91 -0.73
CA GLY A 168 8.29 4.08 -0.11
C GLY A 168 9.00 4.97 -1.12
N PHE A 169 8.80 6.28 -1.04
CA PHE A 169 9.44 7.23 -1.95
C PHE A 169 9.79 8.54 -1.24
N GLU A 170 10.84 9.20 -1.73
CA GLU A 170 11.04 10.63 -1.49
C GLU A 170 9.82 11.40 -2.05
N ALA A 171 9.19 12.26 -1.23
CA ALA A 171 7.93 12.90 -1.58
C ALA A 171 8.01 13.74 -2.86
N GLY A 172 9.09 14.50 -3.03
CA GLY A 172 9.31 15.32 -4.23
C GLY A 172 9.41 14.49 -5.52
N LEU A 173 10.11 13.36 -5.46
CA LEU A 173 10.28 12.46 -6.60
C LEU A 173 8.94 11.87 -7.06
N ILE A 174 8.19 11.26 -6.14
CA ILE A 174 6.93 10.59 -6.49
C ILE A 174 5.85 11.60 -6.89
N HIS A 175 5.85 12.79 -6.28
CA HIS A 175 4.97 13.87 -6.70
C HIS A 175 5.22 14.27 -8.15
N ASP A 176 6.47 14.52 -8.54
CA ASP A 176 6.78 14.93 -9.90
C ASP A 176 6.50 13.81 -10.90
N ALA A 177 6.74 12.56 -10.51
CA ALA A 177 6.37 11.40 -11.32
C ALA A 177 4.88 11.37 -11.63
N TYR A 178 4.02 11.55 -10.62
CA TYR A 178 2.58 11.62 -10.81
C TYR A 178 2.12 12.89 -11.54
N ALA A 179 2.74 14.04 -11.29
CA ALA A 179 2.39 15.29 -11.95
C ALA A 179 2.64 15.26 -13.47
N ASN A 180 3.59 14.44 -13.92
CA ASN A 180 3.92 14.25 -15.34
C ASN A 180 3.33 12.96 -15.94
N LEU A 181 2.57 12.21 -15.15
CA LEU A 181 2.02 10.93 -15.58
C LEU A 181 0.83 11.15 -16.53
N LYS A 182 0.89 10.53 -17.72
CA LYS A 182 -0.16 10.64 -18.75
C LYS A 182 -1.16 9.49 -18.71
N ASP A 183 -0.70 8.31 -18.29
CA ASP A 183 -1.48 7.06 -18.31
C ASP A 183 -1.64 6.51 -16.89
N THR A 184 -2.62 5.63 -16.68
CA THR A 184 -2.71 4.88 -15.43
C THR A 184 -1.52 3.93 -15.25
N VAL A 185 -1.11 3.73 -14.01
CA VAL A 185 -0.06 2.79 -13.61
C VAL A 185 -0.62 1.73 -12.67
N THR A 186 -0.01 0.55 -12.70
CA THR A 186 -0.43 -0.59 -11.88
C THR A 186 0.06 -0.49 -10.44
N ASP A 187 1.21 0.13 -10.24
CA ASP A 187 1.79 0.48 -8.94
C ASP A 187 2.49 1.85 -8.98
N ASP A 188 2.94 2.33 -7.82
CA ASP A 188 3.49 3.68 -7.68
C ASP A 188 4.95 3.75 -8.20
N ALA A 189 5.67 2.63 -8.16
CA ALA A 189 7.03 2.53 -8.71
C ALA A 189 7.06 2.65 -10.23
N GLU A 190 6.05 2.14 -10.94
CA GLU A 190 5.91 2.32 -12.39
C GLU A 190 5.80 3.80 -12.78
N ALA A 191 5.15 4.65 -11.98
CA ALA A 191 5.13 6.10 -12.22
C ALA A 191 6.55 6.69 -12.18
N VAL A 192 7.35 6.31 -11.19
CA VAL A 192 8.75 6.75 -11.06
C VAL A 192 9.59 6.30 -12.25
N MET A 193 9.47 5.02 -12.65
CA MET A 193 10.22 4.47 -13.79
C MET A 193 9.88 5.16 -15.11
N LYS A 194 8.61 5.53 -15.32
CA LYS A 194 8.17 6.29 -16.50
C LYS A 194 8.64 7.74 -16.49
N TYR A 195 8.76 8.34 -15.31
CA TYR A 195 9.20 9.72 -15.14
C TYR A 195 10.71 9.89 -15.31
N ASP A 196 11.51 9.06 -14.64
CA ASP A 196 12.97 9.09 -14.72
C ASP A 196 13.56 7.68 -14.66
N SER A 197 13.99 7.18 -15.83
CA SER A 197 14.58 5.85 -15.98
C SER A 197 15.94 5.68 -15.28
N LYS A 198 16.56 6.78 -14.81
CA LYS A 198 17.80 6.72 -14.02
C LYS A 198 17.54 6.47 -12.54
N VAL A 199 16.31 6.67 -12.07
CA VAL A 199 15.96 6.37 -10.68
C VAL A 199 15.89 4.86 -10.49
N ARG A 200 16.77 4.35 -9.65
CA ARG A 200 16.78 2.93 -9.27
C ARG A 200 15.66 2.67 -8.27
N ILE A 201 14.81 1.69 -8.59
CA ILE A 201 13.90 1.09 -7.62
C ILE A 201 14.71 0.10 -6.77
N ALA A 202 14.85 0.39 -5.48
CA ALA A 202 15.44 -0.53 -4.53
C ALA A 202 14.39 -1.56 -4.11
N PHE A 203 14.74 -2.84 -4.19
CA PHE A 203 13.88 -3.90 -3.64
C PHE A 203 14.31 -4.20 -2.21
N THR A 204 13.33 -4.19 -1.32
CA THR A 204 13.47 -4.73 0.04
C THR A 204 12.72 -6.06 0.12
N GLU A 205 13.13 -6.95 1.03
CA GLU A 205 12.49 -8.26 1.17
C GLU A 205 11.03 -8.07 1.63
N GLY A 206 10.09 -8.56 0.84
CA GLY A 206 8.67 -8.53 1.17
C GLY A 206 8.26 -9.64 2.15
N ASP A 207 6.98 -9.68 2.52
CA ASP A 207 6.42 -10.74 3.37
C ASP A 207 5.37 -11.50 2.57
N ARG A 208 5.50 -12.82 2.47
CA ARG A 208 4.52 -13.67 1.77
C ARG A 208 3.12 -13.59 2.40
N ARG A 209 3.03 -13.29 3.70
CA ARG A 209 1.77 -13.03 4.41
C ARG A 209 1.12 -11.72 3.98
N ASN A 210 1.88 -10.76 3.46
CA ASN A 210 1.40 -9.47 2.96
C ASN A 210 0.77 -9.57 1.55
N PHE A 211 0.01 -10.63 1.30
CA PHE A 211 -0.73 -10.81 0.05
C PHE A 211 -1.91 -9.84 -0.02
N LYS A 212 -2.26 -9.44 -1.25
CA LYS A 212 -3.44 -8.63 -1.50
C LYS A 212 -4.64 -9.53 -1.46
N LEU A 213 -5.53 -9.28 -0.52
CA LEU A 213 -6.85 -9.86 -0.55
C LEU A 213 -7.46 -9.47 -1.91
N THR A 214 -7.86 -10.46 -2.71
CA THR A 214 -8.42 -10.29 -4.06
C THR A 214 -9.66 -11.14 -4.26
N TYR A 215 -9.61 -12.40 -3.81
CA TYR A 215 -10.66 -13.41 -3.92
C TYR A 215 -11.28 -13.74 -2.56
N PRO A 216 -12.45 -14.39 -2.50
CA PRO A 216 -13.06 -14.82 -1.24
C PRO A 216 -12.17 -15.75 -0.40
N THR A 217 -11.45 -16.69 -1.03
CA THR A 217 -10.52 -17.62 -0.35
C THR A 217 -9.38 -16.91 0.38
N ASP A 218 -9.02 -15.70 -0.07
CA ASP A 218 -7.99 -14.89 0.58
C ASP A 218 -8.42 -14.44 1.98
N PHE A 219 -9.72 -14.25 2.22
CA PHE A 219 -10.24 -13.93 3.54
C PHE A 219 -10.07 -15.09 4.52
N GLU A 220 -10.38 -16.32 4.11
CA GLU A 220 -10.22 -17.51 4.95
C GLU A 220 -8.75 -17.69 5.35
N LEU A 221 -7.83 -17.53 4.39
CA LEU A 221 -6.40 -17.56 4.65
C LEU A 221 -5.98 -16.44 5.62
N ALA A 222 -6.45 -15.22 5.39
CA ALA A 222 -6.14 -14.10 6.27
C ALA A 222 -6.65 -14.30 7.69
N GLU A 223 -7.87 -14.82 7.87
CA GLU A 223 -8.41 -15.15 9.20
C GLU A 223 -7.53 -16.16 9.92
N SER A 224 -7.11 -17.23 9.23
CA SER A 224 -6.23 -18.25 9.80
C SER A 224 -4.89 -17.65 10.26
N LEU A 225 -4.29 -16.79 9.44
CA LEU A 225 -3.03 -16.13 9.76
C LEU A 225 -3.15 -15.14 10.92
N VAL A 226 -4.20 -14.30 10.94
CA VAL A 226 -4.46 -13.38 12.07
C VAL A 226 -4.69 -14.15 13.37
N ARG A 227 -5.46 -15.25 13.32
CA ARG A 227 -5.71 -16.09 14.49
C ARG A 227 -4.42 -16.70 15.04
N SER A 228 -3.57 -17.20 14.15
CA SER A 228 -2.28 -17.81 14.52
C SER A 228 -1.33 -16.79 15.15
N ALA A 229 -1.31 -15.55 14.64
CA ALA A 229 -0.51 -14.47 15.22
C ALA A 229 -1.02 -14.03 16.61
N ARG A 230 -2.33 -14.07 16.85
CA ARG A 230 -2.92 -13.75 18.17
C ARG A 230 -2.63 -14.81 19.23
N ASN A 231 -2.50 -16.08 18.85
CA ASN A 231 -2.18 -17.18 19.77
C ASN A 231 -0.69 -17.24 20.17
N LEU A 232 0.15 -16.34 19.64
CA LEU A 232 1.57 -16.22 19.96
C LEU A 232 1.87 -15.13 21.02
N TYR A 233 0.82 -14.57 21.63
CA TYR A 233 0.85 -13.62 22.74
C TYR A 233 -0.19 -14.01 23.79
#